data_AF-A0A958Y224-F1
#
_entry.id   AF-A0A958Y224-F1
#
_cell.length_a   1.000
_cell.length_b   1.000
_cell.length_c   1.000
_cell.angle_alpha   90.00
_cell.angle_beta   90.00
_cell.angle_gamma   90.00
#
_symmetry.space_group_name_H-M   'P 1'
#
loop_
_entity.id
_entity.type
_entity.pdbx_description
1 polymer ?
#
loop_
_entity_poly.entity_id
_entity_poly.type
_entity_poly.pdbx_seq_one_letter_code
_entity_poly.pdbx_strand_id
1 'polypeptide(L)' 'MTTIILAVLVFSFVILALAFMLIYARKRLVPQGDVKIVINGDEENPLLVQPGSSLLSALSDKNIFLPSA' A
#
# COMPACT_ATOMS: atom_id res chain seq x y z
N MET A 1 15.11 -2.30 -40.34
CA MET A 1 14.45 -3.29 -39.45
C MET A 1 15.18 -3.42 -38.12
N THR A 2 16.48 -3.70 -38.11
CA THR A 2 17.30 -3.81 -36.88
C THR A 2 17.27 -2.56 -35.99
N THR A 3 17.42 -1.36 -36.57
CA THR A 3 17.37 -0.08 -35.86
C THR A 3 16.03 0.18 -35.18
N ILE A 4 14.93 -0.17 -35.84
CA ILE A 4 13.57 -0.01 -35.31
C ILE A 4 13.35 -0.95 -34.13
N ILE A 5 13.77 -2.22 -34.26
CA ILE A 5 13.66 -3.21 -33.17
C ILE A 5 14.48 -2.76 -31.95
N LEU A 6 15.70 -2.28 -32.17
CA LEU A 6 16.56 -1.75 -31.10
C LEU A 6 15.93 -0.53 -30.41
N ALA A 7 15.38 0.42 -31.19
CA ALA A 7 14.73 1.60 -30.64
C ALA A 7 13.53 1.24 -29.75
N VAL A 8 12.68 0.31 -30.21
CA VAL A 8 11.55 -0.19 -29.42
C VAL A 8 12.01 -0.87 -28.14
N LEU A 9 13.02 -1.75 -28.21
CA LEU A 9 13.55 -2.45 -27.04
C LEU A 9 14.10 -1.48 -25.99
N VAL A 10 14.92 -0.51 -26.39
CA VAL A 10 15.52 0.46 -25.47
C VAL A 10 14.42 1.31 -24.83
N PHE A 11 13.46 1.79 -25.63
CA PHE A 11 12.38 2.63 -25.13
C PHE A 11 11.48 1.87 -24.13
N SER A 12 11.07 0.64 -24.48
CA SER A 12 10.31 -0.23 -23.59
C SER A 12 11.09 -0.55 -22.30
N PHE A 13 12.39 -0.82 -22.42
CA PHE A 13 13.24 -1.10 -21.26
C PHE A 13 13.28 0.08 -20.28
N VAL A 14 13.45 1.31 -20.78
CA VAL A 14 13.46 2.51 -19.94
C VAL A 14 12.12 2.71 -19.23
N ILE A 15 10.99 2.57 -19.93
CA ILE A 15 9.66 2.71 -19.30
C ILE A 15 9.46 1.64 -18.22
N LEU A 16 9.80 0.39 -18.51
CA LEU A 16 9.69 -0.69 -17.53
C LEU A 16 10.60 -0.45 -16.33
N ALA A 17 11.85 -0.03 -16.55
CA ALA A 17 12.79 0.29 -15.47
C ALA A 17 12.23 1.38 -14.54
N LEU A 18 11.68 2.45 -15.10
CA LEU A 18 11.04 3.51 -14.33
C LEU A 18 9.79 3.03 -13.59
N ALA A 19 8.93 2.22 -14.22
CA ALA A 19 7.75 1.65 -13.58
C ALA A 19 8.13 0.74 -12.40
N PHE A 20 9.13 -0.14 -12.57
CA PHE A 20 9.66 -0.97 -11.50
C PHE A 20 10.23 -0.14 -10.35
N MET A 21 10.96 0.94 -10.66
CA MET A 21 11.47 1.87 -9.65
C MET A 21 10.34 2.49 -8.82
N LEU A 22 9.27 2.96 -9.46
CA LEU A 22 8.10 3.52 -8.77
C LEU A 22 7.41 2.48 -7.88
N ILE A 23 7.22 1.26 -8.36
CA ILE A 23 6.60 0.18 -7.58
C ILE A 23 7.48 -0.17 -6.38
N TYR A 24 8.80 -0.26 -6.57
CA TYR A 24 9.74 -0.53 -5.49
C TYR A 24 9.72 0.58 -4.42
N ALA A 25 9.72 1.85 -4.85
CA ALA A 25 9.59 2.99 -3.95
C ALA A 25 8.26 2.94 -3.17
N ARG A 26 7.13 2.68 -3.86
CA ARG A 26 5.81 2.51 -3.22
C ARG A 26 5.83 1.40 -2.17
N LYS A 27 6.43 0.24 -2.50
CA LYS A 27 6.54 -0.90 -1.58
C LYS A 27 7.31 -0.54 -0.30
N ARG A 28 8.29 0.35 -0.39
CA ARG A 28 9.10 0.82 0.74
C ARG A 28 8.45 1.94 1.55
N LEU A 29 7.77 2.88 0.88
CA LEU A 29 7.22 4.09 1.50
C LEU A 29 5.80 3.89 2.05
N VAL A 30 5.06 2.94 1.49
CA VAL A 30 3.70 2.62 1.94
C VAL A 30 3.74 1.30 2.72
N PRO A 31 3.21 1.25 3.95
CA PRO A 31 3.06 -0.01 4.67
C PRO A 31 2.33 -1.04 3.81
N GLN A 32 2.89 -2.23 3.73
CA GLN A 32 2.31 -3.33 2.94
C GLN A 32 1.61 -4.29 3.89
N GLY A 33 0.40 -4.70 3.52
CA GLY A 33 -0.43 -5.59 4.34
C GLY A 33 -1.13 -4.87 5.48
N ASP A 34 -1.79 -5.66 6.32
CA ASP A 34 -2.61 -5.15 7.41
C ASP A 34 -1.77 -4.59 8.56
N VAL A 35 -2.23 -3.48 9.13
CA VAL A 35 -1.69 -2.91 10.36
C VAL A 35 -2.47 -3.42 11.56
N LYS A 36 -1.76 -3.61 12.68
CA LYS A 36 -2.33 -4.02 13.96
C LYS A 36 -2.70 -2.79 14.77
N ILE A 37 -3.96 -2.71 15.19
CA ILE A 37 -4.44 -1.70 16.15
C ILE A 37 -4.70 -2.42 17.47
N VAL A 38 -3.97 -2.02 18.51
CA VAL A 38 -4.16 -2.49 19.88
C VAL A 38 -5.12 -1.55 20.59
N ILE A 39 -6.22 -2.09 21.12
CA ILE A 39 -7.24 -1.32 21.82
C ILE A 39 -7.14 -1.66 23.31
N ASN A 40 -7.08 -0.64 24.17
CA ASN A 40 -7.02 -0.79 25.63
C ASN A 40 -5.88 -1.70 26.15
N GLY A 41 -4.81 -1.89 25.38
CA GLY A 41 -3.67 -2.73 25.76
C GLY A 41 -3.86 -4.24 25.52
N ASP A 42 -4.93 -4.67 24.84
CA ASP A 42 -5.12 -6.07 24.45
C ASP A 42 -4.24 -6.42 23.23
N GLU A 43 -3.02 -6.89 23.50
CA GLU A 43 -2.11 -7.38 22.45
C GLU A 43 -2.42 -8.80 21.95
N GLU A 44 -3.28 -9.55 22.66
CA GLU A 44 -3.67 -10.91 22.27
C GLU A 44 -4.68 -10.89 21.13
N ASN A 45 -5.54 -9.86 21.09
CA ASN A 45 -6.58 -9.68 20.07
C ASN A 45 -6.47 -8.35 19.30
N PRO A 46 -5.36 -8.13 18.57
CA PRO A 46 -5.18 -6.89 17.81
C PRO A 46 -6.13 -6.86 16.60
N LEU A 47 -6.70 -5.68 16.34
CA LEU A 47 -7.53 -5.47 15.17
C LEU A 47 -6.65 -5.31 13.92
N LEU A 48 -6.84 -6.18 12.94
CA LEU A 48 -6.15 -6.12 11.65
C LEU A 48 -6.96 -5.31 10.64
N VAL A 49 -6.38 -4.23 10.13
CA VAL A 49 -7.01 -3.35 9.14
C VAL A 49 -6.03 -2.97 8.04
N GLN A 50 -6.55 -2.69 6.85
CA GLN A 50 -5.72 -2.15 5.77
C GLN A 50 -5.36 -0.68 6.06
N PRO A 51 -4.09 -0.28 5.87
CA PRO A 51 -3.68 1.10 6.02
C PRO A 51 -4.27 1.99 4.91
N GLY A 52 -4.47 3.28 5.20
CA GLY A 52 -4.86 4.29 4.22
C GLY A 52 -6.23 4.95 4.45
N SER A 53 -7.04 4.41 5.37
CA SER A 53 -8.25 5.07 5.88
C SER A 53 -7.97 5.76 7.23
N SER A 54 -8.90 6.61 7.67
CA SER A 54 -8.81 7.19 9.02
C SER A 54 -9.02 6.12 10.09
N LEU A 55 -8.46 6.32 11.28
CA LEU A 55 -8.67 5.41 12.42
C LEU A 55 -10.17 5.22 12.71
N LEU A 56 -10.95 6.29 12.65
CA LEU A 56 -12.40 6.24 12.88
C LEU A 56 -13.11 5.36 11.84
N SER A 57 -12.79 5.54 10.55
CA SER A 57 -13.37 4.73 9.48
C SER A 57 -13.04 3.24 9.67
N ALA A 58 -11.78 2.94 10.01
CA ALA A 58 -11.33 1.57 10.25
C ALA A 58 -12.03 0.90 11.45
N LEU A 59 -12.36 1.67 12.49
CA LEU A 59 -13.13 1.18 13.64
C LEU A 59 -14.61 0.99 13.30
N SER A 60 -15.22 1.94 12.58
CA SER A 60 -16.61 1.84 12.12
C SER A 60 -16.84 0.64 11.19
N ASP A 61 -15.90 0.34 10.28
CA ASP A 61 -15.94 -0.85 9.42
C ASP A 61 -15.94 -2.18 10.22
N LYS A 62 -15.47 -2.12 11.47
CA LYS A 62 -15.44 -3.23 12.42
C LYS A 62 -16.56 -3.13 13.45
N ASN A 63 -17.57 -2.30 13.20
CA ASN A 63 -18.73 -2.04 14.06
C ASN A 63 -18.36 -1.45 15.44
N ILE A 64 -17.22 -0.79 15.55
CA ILE A 64 -16.79 -0.07 16.75
C ILE A 64 -17.06 1.42 16.53
N PHE A 65 -18.10 1.93 17.19
CA PHE A 65 -18.53 3.31 17.05
C PHE A 65 -18.06 4.15 18.23
N LEU A 66 -17.32 5.22 17.93
CA LEU A 66 -16.98 6.23 18.92
C LEU A 66 -18.10 7.28 18.97
N PRO A 67 -18.71 7.52 20.14
CA PRO A 67 -19.88 8.41 20.27
C PRO A 67 -19.58 9.90 20.04
N SER A 68 -18.31 10.26 19.86
CA SER A 68 -17.82 11.63 19.68
C SER A 68 -17.48 11.99 18.23
N ALA A 69 -17.84 11.13 17.26
CA ALA A 69 -17.58 11.29 15.84
C ALA A 69 -18.85 11.39 15.00
#